data_AF-A0A1U7X3M6-F1
#
_entry.id   AF-A0A1U7X3M6-F1
#
_cell.length_a   1.000
_cell.length_b   1.000
_cell.length_c   1.000
_cell.angle_alpha   90.00
_cell.angle_beta   90.00
_cell.angle_gamma   90.00
#
_symmetry.space_group_name_H-M   'P 1'
#
loop_
_entity.id
_entity.type
_entity.pdbx_description
1 polymer ?
#
loop_
_entity_poly.entity_id
_entity_poly.type
_entity_poly.pdbx_seq_one_letter_code
_entity_poly.pdbx_strand_id
1 'polypeptide(L)'
;MVDHSFSTAEENGGVYASGGAVNSSNVLDIYPLNHYYFGSKEALRFKEETLADRVLRMKLNYDTHGLRTCVQAVLLVELFKHPHVLLLQVRNSIFKLPGGRVRPGESEIECLRRKLSSKLSMSEDDSWEVGECLGMWWRPDFETLIYPFMPPDTKRPKTYGPIIAGVPQLLSKFSYNMMDYV
;
A
#
# COMPACT_ATOMS: atom_id res chain seq x y z
N MET A 1 -45.84 11.61 24.40
CA MET A 1 -44.76 12.56 24.71
C MET A 1 -43.78 11.82 25.61
N VAL A 2 -42.82 11.14 24.99
CA VAL A 2 -41.74 10.42 25.68
C VAL A 2 -40.48 10.83 24.94
N ASP A 3 -39.65 11.55 25.68
CA ASP A 3 -38.41 12.17 25.24
C ASP A 3 -37.33 11.09 25.18
N HIS A 4 -36.83 10.79 23.98
CA HIS A 4 -35.64 9.94 23.82
C HIS A 4 -34.50 10.83 23.36
N SER A 5 -33.76 11.32 24.35
CA SER A 5 -32.49 12.00 24.22
C SER A 5 -31.54 11.15 23.36
N PHE A 6 -31.16 11.69 22.22
CA PHE A 6 -30.15 11.11 21.32
C PHE A 6 -28.77 11.32 21.95
N SER A 7 -28.18 10.25 22.46
CA SER A 7 -26.81 10.25 22.99
C SER A 7 -25.82 10.36 21.82
N THR A 8 -25.11 11.48 21.77
CA THR A 8 -23.98 11.76 20.89
C THR A 8 -22.81 10.85 21.24
N ALA A 9 -22.50 9.88 20.38
CA ALA A 9 -21.24 9.13 20.48
C ALA A 9 -20.08 10.04 20.04
N GLU A 10 -19.14 10.19 20.96
CA GLU A 10 -17.98 11.07 20.94
C GLU A 10 -17.10 10.90 19.68
N GLU A 11 -16.59 12.04 19.21
CA GLU A 11 -15.48 12.16 18.27
C GLU A 11 -14.24 11.47 18.82
N ASN A 12 -13.92 10.28 18.31
CA ASN A 12 -12.54 9.79 18.36
C ASN A 12 -11.80 10.31 17.13
N GLY A 13 -11.46 11.60 17.18
CA GLY A 13 -10.38 12.18 16.39
C GLY A 13 -9.07 11.52 16.80
N GLY A 14 -8.74 10.42 16.12
CA GLY A 14 -7.43 9.78 16.18
C GLY A 14 -6.39 10.70 15.57
N VAL A 15 -5.93 11.68 16.35
CA VAL A 15 -4.66 12.36 16.12
C VAL A 15 -3.59 11.29 16.28
N TYR A 16 -3.04 10.79 15.18
CA TYR A 16 -1.78 10.07 15.23
C TYR A 16 -0.73 11.09 15.66
N ALA A 17 -0.49 11.12 16.98
CA ALA A 17 0.64 11.81 17.55
C ALA A 17 1.90 11.31 16.80
N SER A 18 2.56 12.25 16.13
CA SER A 18 3.94 12.12 15.68
C SER A 18 4.83 11.94 16.91
N GLY A 19 4.89 10.70 17.41
CA GLY A 19 5.67 10.32 18.59
C GLY A 19 6.80 9.41 18.16
N GLY A 20 7.98 10.00 17.93
CA GLY A 20 9.21 9.29 17.69
C GLY A 20 10.09 9.99 16.66
N ALA A 21 10.79 11.05 17.09
CA ALA A 21 11.98 11.51 16.39
C ALA A 21 13.06 10.42 16.49
N VAL A 22 12.96 9.40 15.64
CA VAL A 22 14.13 8.62 15.29
C VAL A 22 14.90 9.54 14.35
N ASN A 23 16.10 9.99 14.75
CA ASN A 23 17.10 10.51 13.83
C ASN A 23 17.57 9.34 12.93
N SER A 24 16.65 8.77 12.16
CA SER A 24 17.00 8.00 10.98
C SER A 24 17.47 9.06 10.01
N SER A 25 18.77 9.07 9.72
CA SER A 25 19.24 9.71 8.49
C SER A 25 18.27 9.29 7.39
N ASN A 26 17.68 10.24 6.64
CA ASN A 26 16.80 9.95 5.50
C ASN A 26 17.58 9.28 4.34
N VAL A 27 18.63 8.54 4.66
CA VAL A 27 19.53 7.84 3.75
C VAL A 27 19.01 6.42 3.64
N LEU A 28 18.69 6.01 2.41
CA LEU A 28 18.32 4.64 2.08
C LEU A 28 19.46 3.99 1.33
N ASP A 29 19.91 2.84 1.82
CA ASP A 29 20.83 1.98 1.10
C ASP A 29 20.08 1.26 -0.01
N ILE A 30 20.55 1.43 -1.24
CA ILE A 30 20.00 0.73 -2.41
C ILE A 30 21.09 -0.02 -3.14
N TYR A 31 20.76 -1.24 -3.56
CA TYR A 31 21.72 -2.17 -4.16
C TYR A 31 21.47 -2.29 -5.67
N PRO A 32 22.53 -2.56 -6.45
CA PRO A 32 22.44 -2.79 -7.87
C PRO A 32 21.39 -3.85 -8.27
N LEU A 33 20.68 -3.61 -9.36
CA LEU A 33 19.64 -4.51 -9.88
C LEU A 33 20.15 -5.94 -10.10
N ASN A 34 21.42 -6.09 -10.48
CA ASN A 34 22.05 -7.39 -10.73
C ASN A 34 22.33 -8.21 -9.45
N HIS A 35 22.13 -7.65 -8.25
CA HIS A 35 22.14 -8.39 -6.98
C HIS A 35 20.81 -9.12 -6.71
N TYR A 36 19.78 -8.85 -7.51
CA TYR A 36 18.47 -9.47 -7.38
C TYR A 36 18.24 -10.46 -8.51
N TYR A 37 17.87 -11.68 -8.16
CA TYR A 37 17.47 -12.71 -9.12
C TYR A 37 15.94 -12.81 -9.19
N PHE A 38 15.39 -12.72 -10.39
CA PHE A 38 13.94 -12.82 -10.62
C PHE A 38 13.57 -14.23 -11.03
N GLY A 39 13.09 -15.01 -10.06
CA GLY A 39 12.52 -16.33 -10.29
C GLY A 39 11.09 -16.28 -10.85
N SER A 40 10.57 -17.46 -11.21
CA SER A 40 9.18 -17.65 -11.62
C SER A 40 8.43 -18.50 -10.60
N LYS A 41 7.17 -18.14 -10.32
CA LYS A 41 6.22 -18.92 -9.52
C LYS A 41 5.00 -19.27 -10.38
N GLU A 42 4.15 -20.17 -9.88
CA GLU A 42 2.89 -20.50 -10.54
C GLU A 42 2.05 -19.24 -10.82
N ALA A 43 1.51 -19.15 -12.04
CA ALA A 43 0.73 -18.01 -12.46
C ALA A 43 -0.56 -17.90 -11.64
N LEU A 44 -0.80 -16.71 -11.09
CA LEU A 44 -2.08 -16.41 -10.43
C LEU A 44 -3.20 -16.44 -11.46
N ARG A 45 -4.25 -17.23 -11.18
CA ARG A 45 -5.45 -17.25 -12.02
C ARG A 45 -6.15 -15.90 -11.97
N PHE A 46 -6.23 -15.23 -13.11
CA PHE A 46 -7.01 -14.01 -13.26
C PHE A 46 -8.46 -14.37 -13.58
N LYS A 47 -9.39 -13.92 -12.74
CA LYS A 47 -10.80 -13.92 -13.08
C LYS A 47 -11.08 -12.69 -13.94
N GLU A 48 -11.66 -12.89 -15.12
CA GLU A 48 -12.21 -11.77 -15.89
C GLU A 48 -13.35 -11.15 -15.07
N GLU A 49 -13.18 -9.88 -14.71
CA GLU A 49 -14.12 -9.13 -13.91
C GLU A 49 -14.38 -7.81 -14.63
N THR A 50 -15.64 -7.54 -14.95
CA THR A 50 -16.02 -6.24 -15.53
C THR A 50 -15.89 -5.13 -14.49
N LEU A 51 -15.90 -3.87 -14.92
CA LEU A 51 -15.93 -2.75 -13.98
C LEU A 51 -17.16 -2.83 -13.06
N ALA A 52 -18.32 -3.22 -13.61
CA ALA A 52 -19.56 -3.38 -12.86
C ALA A 52 -19.45 -4.48 -11.79
N ASP A 53 -18.91 -5.64 -12.15
CA ASP A 53 -18.67 -6.74 -11.20
C ASP A 53 -17.73 -6.30 -10.06
N ARG A 54 -16.66 -5.57 -10.42
CA ARG A 54 -15.71 -5.03 -9.45
C ARG A 54 -16.38 -4.06 -8.49
N VAL A 55 -17.23 -3.16 -8.99
CA VAL A 55 -17.99 -2.20 -8.18
C VAL A 55 -18.96 -2.94 -7.25
N LEU A 56 -19.72 -3.90 -7.78
CA LEU A 56 -20.67 -4.71 -7.00
C LEU A 56 -19.96 -5.48 -5.89
N ARG A 57 -18.84 -6.13 -6.19
CA ARG A 57 -18.02 -6.82 -5.20
C ARG A 57 -17.46 -5.87 -4.14
N MET A 58 -17.08 -4.64 -4.51
CA MET A 58 -16.63 -3.65 -3.53
C MET A 58 -17.77 -3.19 -2.61
N LYS A 59 -18.98 -2.97 -3.14
CA LYS A 59 -20.18 -2.64 -2.36
C LYS A 59 -20.52 -3.75 -1.35
N LEU A 60 -20.66 -4.99 -1.84
CA LEU A 60 -21.00 -6.13 -0.99
C LEU A 60 -19.96 -6.37 0.13
N ASN A 61 -18.66 -6.26 -0.18
CA ASN A 61 -17.62 -6.39 0.82
C ASN A 61 -17.69 -5.28 1.87
N TYR A 62 -18.01 -4.05 1.47
CA TYR A 62 -18.15 -2.92 2.37
C TYR A 62 -19.36 -3.09 3.29
N ASP A 63 -20.49 -3.53 2.76
CA ASP A 63 -21.70 -3.77 3.56
C ASP A 63 -21.48 -4.88 4.61
N THR A 64 -20.62 -5.86 4.29
CA THR A 64 -20.32 -7.00 5.18
C THR A 64 -19.20 -6.70 6.18
N HIS A 65 -18.12 -6.05 5.76
CA HIS A 65 -16.88 -5.93 6.55
C HIS A 65 -16.46 -4.47 6.84
N GLY A 66 -17.19 -3.49 6.33
CA GLY A 66 -16.83 -2.09 6.43
C GLY A 66 -15.65 -1.69 5.54
N LEU A 67 -14.84 -0.76 6.04
CA LEU A 67 -13.74 -0.15 5.29
C LEU A 67 -12.71 -1.18 4.82
N ARG A 68 -12.34 -1.11 3.54
CA ARG A 68 -11.28 -1.95 2.98
C ARG A 68 -9.91 -1.31 3.15
N THR A 69 -9.07 -1.89 4.00
CA THR A 69 -7.65 -1.54 4.14
C THR A 69 -6.76 -2.32 3.16
N CYS A 70 -5.88 -1.61 2.44
CA CYS A 70 -4.87 -2.22 1.57
C CYS A 70 -3.51 -1.54 1.81
N VAL A 71 -2.46 -2.35 1.78
CA VAL A 71 -1.06 -1.91 1.91
C VAL A 71 -0.30 -2.20 0.62
N GLN A 72 0.68 -1.35 0.30
CA GLN A 72 1.55 -1.52 -0.86
C GLN A 72 2.98 -1.12 -0.53
N ALA A 73 3.95 -1.89 -1.04
CA ALA A 73 5.36 -1.61 -0.87
C ALA A 73 5.92 -0.90 -2.10
N VAL A 74 6.86 0.02 -1.85
CA VAL A 74 7.79 0.55 -2.84
C VAL A 74 9.12 -0.15 -2.61
N LEU A 75 9.57 -0.92 -3.60
CA LEU A 75 10.85 -1.62 -3.56
C LEU A 75 11.82 -0.87 -4.49
N LEU A 76 13.00 -0.54 -3.98
CA LEU A 76 14.01 0.23 -4.71
C LEU A 76 15.23 -0.61 -5.04
N VAL A 77 15.79 -0.36 -6.21
CA VAL A 77 17.06 -0.89 -6.68
C VAL A 77 17.86 0.21 -7.36
N GLU A 78 19.16 0.05 -7.46
CA GLU A 78 20.02 0.89 -8.29
C GLU A 78 20.11 0.30 -9.70
N LEU A 79 20.00 1.15 -10.71
CA LEU A 79 20.35 0.79 -12.09
C LEU A 79 20.89 2.04 -12.79
N PHE A 80 22.11 1.94 -13.33
CA PHE A 80 22.81 3.06 -13.99
C PHE A 80 22.91 4.32 -13.11
N LYS A 81 23.19 4.14 -11.82
CA LYS A 81 23.30 5.17 -10.77
C LYS A 81 22.00 5.95 -10.53
N HIS A 82 20.86 5.33 -10.81
CA HIS A 82 19.54 5.90 -10.57
C HIS A 82 18.65 4.96 -9.74
N PRO A 83 17.87 5.49 -8.78
CA PRO A 83 16.91 4.69 -8.05
C PRO A 83 15.76 4.28 -8.97
N HIS A 84 15.48 2.99 -9.02
CA HIS A 84 14.39 2.41 -9.80
C HIS A 84 13.37 1.75 -8.88
N VAL A 85 12.09 1.92 -9.17
CA VAL A 85 10.99 1.27 -8.44
C VAL A 85 10.60 -0.02 -9.14
N LEU A 86 10.60 -1.14 -8.42
CA LEU A 86 10.10 -2.41 -8.95
C LEU A 86 8.57 -2.43 -8.97
N LEU A 87 8.00 -2.78 -10.12
CA LEU A 87 6.56 -2.86 -10.35
C LEU A 87 6.15 -4.24 -10.86
N LEU A 88 4.97 -4.70 -10.43
CA LEU A 88 4.32 -5.88 -11.01
C LEU A 88 3.57 -5.47 -12.26
N GLN A 89 4.07 -5.92 -13.41
CA GLN A 89 3.39 -5.76 -14.68
C GLN A 89 2.32 -6.86 -14.83
N VAL A 90 1.09 -6.46 -15.12
CA VAL A 90 -0.05 -7.34 -15.40
C VAL A 90 -0.52 -7.05 -16.81
N ARG A 91 -0.48 -8.06 -17.70
CA ARG A 91 -0.63 -7.85 -19.15
C ARG A 91 0.41 -6.80 -19.63
N ASN A 92 0.21 -6.18 -20.78
CA ASN A 92 1.22 -5.28 -21.35
C ASN A 92 1.08 -3.80 -20.93
N SER A 93 0.12 -3.46 -20.06
CA SER A 93 -0.22 -2.05 -19.81
C SER A 93 -0.63 -1.71 -18.38
N ILE A 94 -0.66 -2.67 -17.45
CA ILE A 94 -1.09 -2.42 -16.07
C ILE A 94 0.09 -2.63 -15.14
N PHE A 95 0.48 -1.59 -14.42
CA PHE A 95 1.55 -1.64 -13.43
C PHE A 95 0.96 -1.51 -12.03
N LYS A 96 1.46 -2.32 -11.09
CA LYS A 96 1.00 -2.34 -9.71
C LYS A 96 2.18 -2.41 -8.75
N LEU A 97 2.10 -1.68 -7.66
CA LEU A 97 2.95 -1.94 -6.50
C LEU A 97 2.57 -3.29 -5.86
N PRO A 98 3.56 -4.07 -5.39
CA PRO A 98 3.30 -5.27 -4.62
C PRO A 98 2.59 -4.93 -3.30
N GLY A 99 1.72 -5.82 -2.82
CA GLY A 99 0.85 -5.54 -1.67
C GLY A 99 -0.53 -6.19 -1.77
N GLY A 100 -1.49 -5.73 -0.96
CA GLY A 100 -2.85 -6.23 -0.99
C GLY A 100 -3.69 -5.90 0.23
N ARG A 101 -4.85 -6.56 0.33
CA ARG A 101 -5.83 -6.35 1.41
C ARG A 101 -5.33 -6.88 2.76
N VAL A 102 -5.52 -6.07 3.80
CA VAL A 102 -5.31 -6.41 5.21
C VAL A 102 -6.49 -7.26 5.71
N ARG A 103 -6.21 -8.31 6.48
CA ARG A 103 -7.23 -9.17 7.10
C ARG A 103 -7.77 -8.53 8.40
N PRO A 104 -8.97 -8.89 8.85
CA PRO A 104 -9.45 -8.49 10.18
C PRO A 104 -8.45 -8.90 11.27
N GLY A 105 -8.09 -7.96 12.15
CA GLY A 105 -7.13 -8.19 13.25
C GLY A 105 -5.66 -8.24 12.85
N GLU A 106 -5.33 -8.16 11.56
CA GLU A 106 -3.94 -8.19 11.07
C GLU A 106 -3.36 -6.77 11.00
N SER A 107 -2.10 -6.59 11.42
CA SER A 107 -1.43 -5.29 11.28
C SER A 107 -1.06 -4.99 9.82
N GLU A 108 -0.91 -3.71 9.49
CA GLU A 108 -0.52 -3.30 8.13
C GLU A 108 0.85 -3.85 7.71
N ILE A 109 1.82 -3.83 8.64
CA ILE A 109 3.17 -4.34 8.41
C ILE A 109 3.14 -5.86 8.23
N GLU A 110 2.43 -6.60 9.08
CA GLU A 110 2.26 -8.05 8.96
C GLU A 110 1.60 -8.42 7.63
N CYS A 111 0.53 -7.70 7.26
CA CYS A 111 -0.11 -7.89 5.97
C CYS A 111 0.88 -7.66 4.83
N LEU A 112 1.69 -6.60 4.89
CA LEU A 112 2.65 -6.28 3.84
C LEU A 112 3.69 -7.39 3.69
N ARG A 113 4.31 -7.83 4.80
CA ARG A 113 5.25 -8.97 4.81
C ARG A 113 4.60 -10.22 4.21
N ARG A 114 3.42 -10.61 4.68
CA ARG A 114 2.67 -11.76 4.15
C ARG A 114 2.38 -11.63 2.65
N LYS A 115 2.04 -10.41 2.17
CA LYS A 115 1.77 -10.18 0.73
C LYS A 115 3.04 -10.23 -0.11
N LEU A 116 4.16 -9.74 0.40
CA LEU A 116 5.45 -9.80 -0.27
C LEU A 116 5.96 -11.24 -0.34
N SER A 117 5.97 -11.98 0.78
CA SER A 117 6.38 -13.39 0.79
C SER A 117 5.54 -14.25 -0.15
N SER A 118 4.21 -14.07 -0.11
CA SER A 118 3.33 -14.82 -1.01
C SER A 118 3.62 -14.59 -2.49
N LYS A 119 3.95 -13.35 -2.88
CA LYS A 119 4.08 -12.95 -4.28
C LYS A 119 5.49 -13.04 -4.85
N LEU A 120 6.51 -12.76 -4.04
CA LEU A 120 7.87 -12.49 -4.49
C LEU A 120 8.90 -13.46 -3.91
N SER A 121 8.69 -13.96 -2.69
CA SER A 121 9.66 -14.86 -2.05
C SER A 121 9.69 -16.23 -2.70
N MET A 122 10.89 -16.79 -2.80
CA MET A 122 11.15 -18.17 -3.27
C MET A 122 11.35 -19.13 -2.10
N SER A 123 11.81 -18.64 -0.95
CA SER A 123 12.05 -19.36 0.31
C SER A 123 11.09 -18.91 1.41
N GLU A 124 10.84 -19.80 2.38
CA GLU A 124 10.07 -19.45 3.59
C GLU A 124 10.87 -18.58 4.58
N ASP A 125 12.20 -18.57 4.45
CA ASP A 125 13.13 -17.84 5.31
C ASP A 125 13.32 -16.36 4.93
N ASP A 126 12.67 -15.88 3.87
CA ASP A 126 12.81 -14.50 3.40
C ASP A 126 12.21 -13.51 4.41
N SER A 127 13.10 -12.82 5.15
CA SER A 127 12.69 -11.78 6.09
C SER A 127 12.57 -10.43 5.39
N TRP A 128 11.37 -9.84 5.41
CA TRP A 128 11.11 -8.52 4.84
C TRP A 128 11.30 -7.40 5.87
N GLU A 129 12.29 -6.54 5.62
CA GLU A 129 12.40 -5.26 6.32
C GLU A 129 11.41 -4.26 5.72
N VAL A 130 10.60 -3.64 6.58
CA VAL A 130 9.59 -2.65 6.18
C VAL A 130 9.97 -1.33 6.81
N GLY A 131 10.30 -0.35 5.98
CA GLY A 131 10.63 1.00 6.40
C GLY A 131 9.40 1.85 6.75
N GLU A 132 9.58 3.17 6.72
CA GLU A 132 8.52 4.12 7.04
C GLU A 132 7.37 4.17 6.02
N CYS A 133 6.21 4.67 6.46
CA CYS A 133 5.08 4.91 5.58
C CYS A 133 5.35 6.10 4.65
N LEU A 134 5.32 5.87 3.34
CA LEU A 134 5.56 6.92 2.35
C LEU A 134 4.35 7.84 2.15
N GLY A 135 3.14 7.29 2.24
CA GLY A 135 1.93 8.07 1.97
C GLY A 135 0.67 7.24 2.09
N MET A 136 -0.46 7.94 2.18
CA MET A 136 -1.79 7.35 2.30
C MET A 136 -2.70 7.93 1.23
N TRP A 137 -3.61 7.09 0.75
CA TRP A 137 -4.53 7.46 -0.31
C TRP A 137 -5.92 6.96 -0.01
N TRP A 138 -6.91 7.77 -0.37
CA TRP A 138 -8.29 7.57 0.02
C TRP A 138 -9.19 7.52 -1.21
N ARG A 139 -10.06 6.51 -1.23
CA ARG A 139 -11.11 6.35 -2.23
C ARG A 139 -12.47 6.63 -1.57
N PRO A 140 -13.15 7.73 -1.90
CA PRO A 140 -14.42 8.11 -1.27
C PRO A 140 -15.63 7.34 -1.81
N ASP A 141 -15.58 6.90 -3.06
CA ASP A 141 -16.67 6.20 -3.76
C ASP A 141 -16.23 4.86 -4.35
N PHE A 142 -17.10 4.19 -5.11
CA PHE A 142 -16.76 2.92 -5.74
C PHE A 142 -16.26 3.07 -7.19
N GLU A 143 -16.28 4.28 -7.75
CA GLU A 143 -16.22 4.53 -9.21
C GLU A 143 -15.10 5.43 -9.71
N THR A 144 -14.07 5.69 -8.89
CA THR A 144 -12.68 5.22 -9.16
C THR A 144 -11.61 6.15 -8.57
N LEU A 145 -11.96 7.40 -8.28
CA LEU A 145 -11.00 8.44 -7.89
C LEU A 145 -10.31 8.12 -6.56
N ILE A 146 -9.02 8.45 -6.50
CA ILE A 146 -8.16 8.26 -5.33
C ILE A 146 -7.54 9.62 -5.01
N TYR A 147 -7.56 10.01 -3.75
CA TYR A 147 -7.07 11.30 -3.27
C TYR A 147 -5.92 11.09 -2.27
N PRO A 148 -4.87 11.93 -2.28
CA PRO A 148 -3.77 11.85 -1.30
C PRO A 148 -4.13 12.41 0.08
N PHE A 149 -5.38 12.85 0.27
CA PHE A 149 -5.94 13.33 1.52
C PHE A 149 -7.36 12.80 1.68
N MET A 150 -7.87 12.80 2.91
CA MET A 150 -9.27 12.48 3.18
C MET A 150 -10.14 13.66 2.72
N PRO A 151 -11.08 13.50 1.77
CA PRO A 151 -11.89 14.63 1.31
C PRO A 151 -12.89 15.07 2.39
N PRO A 152 -13.08 16.39 2.60
CA PRO A 152 -13.76 16.94 3.78
C PRO A 152 -15.22 16.52 3.97
N ASP A 153 -15.96 16.24 2.90
CA ASP A 153 -17.38 15.83 2.97
C ASP A 153 -17.59 14.30 3.00
N THR A 154 -16.51 13.53 3.04
CA THR A 154 -16.59 12.07 2.99
C THR A 154 -16.74 11.51 4.40
N LYS A 155 -17.99 11.36 4.87
CA LYS A 155 -18.26 10.83 6.24
C LYS A 155 -17.67 9.43 6.49
N ARG A 156 -17.36 8.65 5.44
CA ARG A 156 -16.69 7.34 5.52
C ARG A 156 -15.88 7.08 4.24
N PRO A 157 -14.54 7.20 4.24
CA PRO A 157 -13.74 6.73 3.12
C PRO A 157 -13.96 5.23 2.93
N LYS A 158 -13.88 4.73 1.69
CA LYS A 158 -14.30 3.36 1.34
C LYS A 158 -13.15 2.43 1.01
N THR A 159 -11.96 2.92 0.62
CA THR A 159 -10.76 2.08 0.36
C THR A 159 -9.46 2.91 0.33
N TYR A 160 -8.31 2.28 0.58
CA TYR A 160 -6.97 2.81 0.25
C TYR A 160 -6.43 2.24 -1.06
N GLY A 161 -5.80 3.05 -1.92
CA GLY A 161 -5.46 2.66 -3.29
C GLY A 161 -4.09 3.10 -3.81
N PRO A 162 -3.63 2.53 -4.95
CA PRO A 162 -2.30 2.78 -5.51
C PRO A 162 -2.18 4.14 -6.15
N ILE A 163 -1.10 4.86 -5.83
CA ILE A 163 -0.63 5.99 -6.64
C ILE A 163 0.86 5.81 -6.90
N ILE A 164 1.17 5.17 -8.04
CA ILE A 164 2.55 5.07 -8.55
C ILE A 164 3.08 6.46 -8.93
N ALA A 165 2.21 7.33 -9.50
CA ALA A 165 2.60 8.65 -10.01
C ALA A 165 3.11 9.63 -8.94
N GLY A 166 2.76 9.41 -7.67
CA GLY A 166 3.19 10.23 -6.54
C GLY A 166 4.43 9.66 -5.83
N VAL A 167 4.85 8.43 -6.16
CA VAL A 167 6.03 7.80 -5.57
C VAL A 167 7.28 8.66 -5.75
N PRO A 168 7.58 9.24 -6.94
CA PRO A 168 8.76 10.09 -7.10
C PRO A 168 8.84 11.26 -6.11
N GLN A 169 7.72 11.97 -5.88
CA GLN A 169 7.66 13.10 -4.95
C GLN A 169 7.80 12.64 -3.49
N LEU A 170 7.26 11.49 -3.13
CA LEU A 170 7.41 10.95 -1.77
C LEU A 170 8.82 10.46 -1.50
N LEU A 171 9.49 9.97 -2.55
CA LEU A 171 10.86 9.49 -2.51
C LEU A 171 11.89 10.63 -2.51
N SER A 172 11.53 11.84 -2.95
CA SER A 172 12.48 12.97 -3.01
C SER A 172 12.96 13.48 -1.64
N LYS A 173 12.33 13.05 -0.54
CA LYS A 173 12.78 13.36 0.82
C LYS A 173 13.98 12.51 1.28
N PHE A 174 14.27 11.43 0.57
CA PHE A 174 15.38 10.53 0.88
C PHE A 174 16.63 10.90 0.10
N SER A 175 17.77 10.70 0.75
CA SER A 175 19.06 10.55 0.11
C SER A 175 19.29 9.06 -0.17
N TYR A 176 19.99 8.74 -1.26
CA TYR A 176 20.26 7.35 -1.63
C TYR A 176 21.75 7.09 -1.51
N ASN A 177 22.09 6.08 -0.72
CA ASN A 177 23.42 5.51 -0.71
C ASN A 177 23.44 4.34 -1.70
N MET A 178 24.08 4.58 -2.85
CA MET A 178 24.24 3.57 -3.90
C MET A 178 25.38 2.65 -3.49
N MET A 179 25.06 1.43 -3.07
CA MET A 179 26.07 0.49 -2.61
C MET A 179 26.85 -0.08 -3.81
N ASP A 180 28.09 0.37 -3.97
CA ASP A 180 29.02 -0.17 -4.97
C ASP A 180 29.57 -1.54 -4.54
N TYR A 181 30.05 -2.30 -5.53
CA TYR A 181 30.62 -3.65 -5.43
C TYR A 181 31.51 -3.87 -4.18
N VAL A 182 31.23 -4.97 -3.45
CA VAL A 182 32.24 -5.72 -2.68
C VAL A 182 32.55 -7.00 -3.42
#